data_AF-A0A9E1AVW2-F1
#
_entry.id   AF-A0A9E1AVW2-F1
#
_cell.length_a   1.000
_cell.length_b   1.000
_cell.length_c   1.000
_cell.angle_alpha   90.00
_cell.angle_beta   90.00
_cell.angle_gamma   90.00
#
_symmetry.space_group_name_H-M   'P 1'
#
loop_
_entity.id
_entity.type
_entity.pdbx_description
1 polymer ?
#
loop_
_entity_poly.entity_id
_entity_poly.type
_entity_poly.pdbx_seq_one_letter_code
_entity_poly.pdbx_strand_id
1 'polypeptide(L)'
;MQQNIRKVLLGPAPRDFVGYGPLTEPESLAVYNFTLQHNFRLILAYHSQGEVIYWQFQNYNPPYSFEIGTQFANVSGYSLESTPYNSSFAGYKDWFIQNYNRPGYTIEVGLGTSPLPLSQFDKIYSDNLGILVLGSII
;
A
#
# COMPACT_ATOMS: atom_id res chain seq x y z
N MET A 1 -7.07 -5.39 7.62
CA MET A 1 -8.52 -5.38 7.30
C MET A 1 -9.12 -6.73 6.84
N GLN A 2 -8.33 -7.77 6.54
CA GLN A 2 -8.89 -9.04 6.08
C GLN A 2 -9.60 -9.82 7.20
N GLN A 3 -10.75 -10.41 6.88
CA GLN A 3 -11.61 -11.17 7.81
C GLN A 3 -11.02 -12.53 8.21
N ASN A 4 -10.05 -13.06 7.45
CA ASN A 4 -9.41 -14.35 7.71
C ASN A 4 -7.91 -14.19 7.81
N ILE A 5 -7.42 -13.99 9.03
CA ILE A 5 -6.00 -13.83 9.32
C ILE A 5 -5.38 -15.22 9.41
N ARG A 6 -4.75 -15.71 8.34
CA ARG A 6 -3.93 -16.93 8.37
C ARG A 6 -2.46 -16.56 8.32
N LYS A 7 -1.79 -16.76 9.46
CA LYS A 7 -0.33 -16.73 9.74
C LYS A 7 0.10 -15.52 10.59
N VAL A 8 -0.05 -15.63 11.91
CA VAL A 8 0.10 -14.50 12.84
C VAL A 8 0.70 -14.89 14.18
N LEU A 9 1.56 -14.00 14.69
CA LEU A 9 1.94 -13.90 16.09
C LEU A 9 0.66 -13.69 16.93
N LEU A 10 0.25 -14.72 17.67
CA LEU A 10 -1.03 -14.76 18.41
C LEU A 10 -1.08 -13.83 19.63
N GLY A 11 -0.11 -12.93 19.80
CA GLY A 11 -0.05 -12.03 20.94
C GLY A 11 0.76 -10.77 20.66
N PRO A 12 0.64 -9.75 21.54
CA PRO A 12 1.35 -8.49 21.41
C PRO A 12 2.85 -8.68 21.23
N ALA A 13 3.39 -8.01 20.22
CA ALA A 13 4.81 -8.03 19.89
C ALA A 13 5.22 -6.65 19.37
N PRO A 14 6.52 -6.29 19.40
CA PRO A 14 7.01 -5.00 18.89
C PRO A 14 6.72 -4.76 17.40
N ARG A 15 6.37 -5.80 16.65
CA ARG A 15 6.10 -5.80 15.21
C ARG A 15 5.21 -7.00 14.85
N ASP A 16 4.47 -6.88 13.75
CA ASP A 16 3.68 -7.95 13.11
C ASP A 16 2.55 -8.56 13.98
N PHE A 17 2.22 -7.92 15.12
CA PHE A 17 0.98 -8.21 15.83
C PHE A 17 -0.19 -7.60 15.06
N VAL A 18 -1.12 -8.45 14.63
CA VAL A 18 -2.23 -8.04 13.75
C VAL A 18 -3.47 -7.55 14.48
N GLY A 19 -3.43 -7.55 15.82
CA GLY A 19 -4.59 -7.32 16.67
C GLY A 19 -5.32 -8.60 17.07
N TYR A 20 -6.33 -8.43 17.92
CA TYR A 20 -7.15 -9.53 18.46
C TYR A 20 -8.26 -9.98 17.50
N GLY A 21 -8.45 -9.25 16.40
CA GLY A 21 -9.43 -9.55 15.36
C GLY A 21 -9.32 -8.56 14.20
N PRO A 22 -10.05 -8.79 13.10
CA PRO A 22 -10.14 -7.81 12.03
C PRO A 22 -10.83 -6.53 12.50
N LEU A 23 -10.27 -5.37 12.12
CA LEU A 23 -10.86 -4.04 12.37
C LEU A 23 -11.09 -3.74 13.86
N THR A 24 -10.24 -4.26 14.76
CA THR A 24 -10.26 -3.91 16.19
C THR A 24 -9.64 -2.54 16.45
N GLU A 25 -8.63 -2.16 15.67
CA GLU A 25 -7.95 -0.89 15.84
C GLU A 25 -8.78 0.25 15.23
N PRO A 26 -9.00 1.35 15.98
CA PRO A 26 -9.87 2.45 15.55
C PRO A 26 -9.39 3.12 14.26
N GLU A 27 -8.07 3.20 14.02
CA GLU A 27 -7.48 3.76 12.81
C GLU A 27 -7.82 2.91 11.59
N SER A 28 -7.71 1.59 11.73
CA SER A 28 -8.06 0.65 10.65
C SER A 28 -9.56 0.72 10.34
N LEU A 29 -10.41 0.84 11.37
CA LEU A 29 -11.85 0.98 11.22
C LEU A 29 -12.23 2.31 10.53
N ALA A 30 -11.53 3.40 10.84
CA ALA A 30 -11.74 4.71 10.21
C ALA A 30 -11.47 4.66 8.70
N VAL A 31 -10.32 4.12 8.28
CA VAL A 31 -9.98 3.99 6.85
C VAL A 31 -10.95 3.05 6.13
N TYR A 32 -11.34 1.95 6.78
CA TYR A 32 -12.33 1.01 6.27
C TYR A 32 -13.68 1.69 5.99
N ASN A 33 -14.24 2.38 6.99
CA ASN A 33 -15.53 3.06 6.87
C ASN A 33 -15.48 4.20 5.84
N PHE A 34 -14.40 4.99 5.83
CA PHE A 34 -14.19 6.02 4.83
C PHE A 34 -14.18 5.43 3.42
N THR A 35 -13.49 4.31 3.22
CA THR A 35 -13.46 3.64 1.91
C THR A 35 -14.83 3.12 1.49
N LEU A 36 -15.65 2.58 2.41
CA LEU A 36 -17.01 2.15 2.11
C LEU A 36 -17.93 3.29 1.66
N GLN A 37 -17.68 4.52 2.14
CA GLN A 37 -18.49 5.71 1.85
C GLN A 37 -18.11 6.40 0.54
N HIS A 38 -17.06 5.92 -0.14
CA HIS A 38 -16.50 6.57 -1.32
C HIS A 38 -16.28 5.59 -2.48
N ASN A 39 -16.37 6.10 -3.70
CA ASN A 39 -16.17 5.31 -4.92
C ASN A 39 -14.76 5.54 -5.51
N PHE A 40 -13.71 5.19 -4.75
CA PHE A 40 -12.33 5.39 -5.20
C PHE A 40 -12.01 4.57 -6.45
N ARG A 41 -11.42 5.22 -7.45
CA ARG A 41 -10.96 4.57 -8.69
C ARG A 41 -9.63 3.85 -8.48
N LEU A 42 -8.78 4.41 -7.62
CA LEU A 42 -7.52 3.84 -7.17
C LEU A 42 -7.17 4.32 -5.77
N ILE A 43 -6.24 3.63 -5.09
CA ILE A 43 -5.67 4.05 -3.80
C ILE A 43 -4.14 4.01 -3.83
N LEU A 44 -3.51 4.89 -3.05
CA LEU A 44 -2.07 4.92 -2.79
C LEU A 44 -1.86 4.78 -1.28
N ALA A 45 -1.25 3.68 -0.84
CA ALA A 45 -0.85 3.45 0.55
C ALA A 45 0.66 3.72 0.68
N TYR A 46 1.02 4.85 1.30
CA TYR A 46 2.41 5.25 1.49
C TYR A 46 3.03 4.55 2.70
N HIS A 47 4.23 4.00 2.50
CA HIS A 47 5.05 3.34 3.49
C HIS A 47 6.51 3.73 3.28
N SER A 48 7.37 3.39 4.23
CA SER A 48 8.82 3.42 4.06
C SER A 48 9.36 2.05 4.49
N GLN A 49 10.27 1.43 3.74
CA GLN A 49 11.19 2.01 2.77
C GLN A 49 11.54 1.03 1.65
N GLY A 50 12.12 1.53 0.56
CA GLY A 50 12.66 0.69 -0.50
C GLY A 50 12.75 1.33 -1.88
N GLU A 51 12.09 2.46 -2.12
CA GLU A 51 11.88 3.02 -3.46
C GLU A 51 11.23 1.99 -4.41
N VAL A 52 10.17 1.33 -3.89
CA VAL A 52 9.43 0.25 -4.56
C VAL A 52 7.94 0.55 -4.60
N ILE A 53 7.28 0.14 -5.68
CA ILE A 53 5.83 0.20 -5.88
C ILE A 53 5.31 -1.24 -5.98
N TYR A 54 4.46 -1.63 -5.03
CA TYR A 54 3.76 -2.91 -5.09
C TYR A 54 2.32 -2.74 -5.57
N TRP A 55 1.94 -3.44 -6.64
CA TRP A 55 0.69 -3.19 -7.38
C TRP A 55 -0.31 -4.35 -7.41
N GLN A 56 0.10 -5.55 -6.96
CA GLN A 56 -0.68 -6.78 -7.06
C GLN A 56 -1.08 -7.31 -5.67
N PHE A 57 -2.14 -8.11 -5.61
CA PHE A 57 -2.44 -8.95 -4.44
C PHE A 57 -2.80 -10.36 -4.91
N GLN A 58 -1.99 -11.36 -4.55
CA GLN A 58 -2.18 -12.76 -4.98
C GLN A 58 -2.42 -12.87 -6.50
N ASN A 59 -3.49 -13.59 -6.90
CA ASN A 59 -3.91 -13.77 -8.28
C ASN A 59 -4.94 -12.73 -8.75
N TYR A 60 -5.22 -11.68 -7.95
CA TYR A 60 -6.05 -10.57 -8.41
C TYR A 60 -5.27 -9.78 -9.46
N ASN A 61 -5.94 -9.47 -10.57
CA ASN A 61 -5.39 -8.67 -11.66
C ASN A 61 -6.38 -7.56 -12.01
N PRO A 62 -6.43 -6.47 -11.22
CA PRO A 62 -7.31 -5.35 -11.52
C PRO A 62 -6.97 -4.77 -12.90
N PRO A 63 -7.98 -4.43 -13.72
CA PRO A 63 -7.75 -3.83 -15.03
C PRO A 63 -6.83 -2.61 -14.93
N TYR A 64 -5.87 -2.52 -15.86
CA TYR A 64 -4.91 -1.42 -15.99
C TYR A 64 -3.92 -1.23 -14.82
N SER A 65 -3.95 -2.10 -13.80
CA SER A 65 -3.14 -1.90 -12.58
C SER A 65 -1.64 -1.91 -12.86
N PHE A 66 -1.19 -2.82 -13.74
CA PHE A 66 0.22 -2.91 -14.12
C PHE A 66 0.67 -1.71 -14.95
N GLU A 67 -0.16 -1.29 -15.91
CA GLU A 67 0.12 -0.17 -16.79
C GLU A 67 0.21 1.14 -16.01
N ILE A 68 -0.74 1.40 -15.11
CA ILE A 68 -0.73 2.56 -14.22
C ILE A 68 0.48 2.49 -13.27
N GLY A 69 0.76 1.32 -12.69
CA GLY A 69 1.95 1.13 -11.85
C GLY A 69 3.26 1.40 -12.59
N THR A 70 3.33 1.03 -13.87
CA THR A 70 4.48 1.31 -14.73
C THR A 70 4.63 2.82 -14.97
N GLN A 71 3.53 3.55 -15.15
CA GLN A 71 3.58 5.01 -15.24
C GLN A 71 4.09 5.64 -13.95
N PHE A 72 3.63 5.16 -12.79
CA PHE A 72 4.13 5.62 -11.49
C PHE A 72 5.63 5.37 -11.32
N ALA A 73 6.11 4.18 -11.65
CA ALA A 73 7.53 3.85 -11.64
C ALA A 73 8.35 4.78 -12.54
N ASN A 74 7.87 5.05 -13.75
CA ASN A 74 8.56 5.93 -14.70
C ASN A 74 8.69 7.39 -14.20
N VAL A 75 7.68 7.92 -13.50
CA VAL A 75 7.72 9.31 -13.04
C VAL A 75 8.42 9.52 -11.71
N SER A 76 8.58 8.46 -10.90
CA SER A 76 9.30 8.53 -9.62
C SER A 76 10.71 7.97 -9.67
N GLY A 77 11.02 7.12 -10.65
CA GLY A 77 12.24 6.31 -10.67
C GLY A 77 12.20 5.09 -9.74
N TYR A 78 11.05 4.79 -9.11
CA TYR A 78 10.91 3.64 -8.21
C TYR A 78 10.70 2.35 -9.01
N SER A 79 11.11 1.21 -8.44
CA SER A 79 10.91 -0.09 -9.06
C SER A 79 9.45 -0.55 -8.92
N LEU A 80 8.83 -1.02 -10.00
CA LEU A 80 7.53 -1.69 -9.93
C LEU A 80 7.73 -3.18 -9.68
N GLU A 81 7.23 -3.70 -8.56
CA GLU A 81 7.46 -5.08 -8.14
C GLU A 81 6.16 -5.82 -7.79
N SER A 82 6.20 -7.15 -7.89
CA SER A 82 5.18 -8.02 -7.31
C SER A 82 5.29 -7.99 -5.79
N THR A 83 4.16 -7.95 -5.06
CA THR A 83 4.18 -7.98 -3.59
C THR A 83 4.73 -9.31 -3.09
N PRO A 84 5.78 -9.30 -2.25
CA PRO A 84 6.25 -10.51 -1.57
C PRO A 84 5.13 -11.13 -0.74
N TYR A 85 5.05 -12.46 -0.71
CA TYR A 85 4.00 -13.18 0.03
C TYR A 85 3.99 -12.79 1.53
N ASN A 86 5.17 -12.66 2.15
CA ASN A 86 5.32 -12.26 3.55
C ASN A 86 4.96 -10.79 3.82
N SER A 87 4.94 -9.95 2.80
CA SER A 87 4.50 -8.55 2.86
C SER A 87 3.04 -8.39 2.43
N SER A 88 2.40 -9.49 2.06
CA SER A 88 0.97 -9.56 1.77
C SER A 88 0.23 -9.94 3.06
N PHE A 89 -1.09 -9.82 3.03
CA PHE A 89 -2.04 -10.16 4.11
C PHE A 89 -2.35 -9.02 5.07
N ALA A 90 -3.66 -8.78 5.24
CA ALA A 90 -4.26 -7.77 6.11
C ALA A 90 -3.96 -6.28 5.83
N GLY A 91 -3.09 -5.92 4.88
CA GLY A 91 -2.84 -4.54 4.46
C GLY A 91 -4.05 -3.86 3.79
N TYR A 92 -4.08 -2.52 3.78
CA TYR A 92 -5.14 -1.73 3.15
C TYR A 92 -5.23 -1.96 1.64
N LYS A 93 -4.10 -1.93 0.93
CA LYS A 93 -4.01 -2.25 -0.51
C LYS A 93 -4.65 -3.59 -0.83
N ASP A 94 -4.26 -4.63 -0.10
CA ASP A 94 -4.71 -5.99 -0.37
C ASP A 94 -6.22 -6.13 -0.21
N TRP A 95 -6.77 -5.54 0.85
CA TRP A 95 -8.21 -5.49 1.07
C TRP A 95 -8.93 -4.72 -0.05
N PHE A 96 -8.41 -3.56 -0.46
CA PHE A 96 -9.01 -2.76 -1.54
C PHE A 96 -9.03 -3.52 -2.87
N ILE A 97 -7.91 -4.12 -3.26
CA ILE A 97 -7.80 -4.94 -4.48
C ILE A 97 -8.76 -6.13 -4.39
N GLN A 98 -8.78 -6.85 -3.27
CA GLN A 98 -9.62 -8.02 -3.09
C GLN A 98 -11.13 -7.68 -3.20
N ASN A 99 -11.56 -6.61 -2.53
CA ASN A 99 -12.97 -6.28 -2.41
C ASN A 99 -13.54 -5.53 -3.62
N TYR A 100 -12.74 -4.72 -4.29
CA TYR A 100 -13.21 -3.87 -5.39
C TYR A 100 -12.65 -4.27 -6.76
N ASN A 101 -11.60 -5.11 -6.80
CA ASN A 101 -10.85 -5.45 -8.00
C ASN A 101 -10.44 -4.22 -8.81
N ARG A 102 -9.92 -3.21 -8.10
CA ARG A 102 -9.46 -1.92 -8.64
C ARG A 102 -7.98 -1.67 -8.32
N PRO A 103 -7.30 -0.81 -9.09
CA PRO A 103 -5.90 -0.48 -8.86
C PRO A 103 -5.63 0.00 -7.42
N GLY A 104 -4.63 -0.57 -6.78
CA GLY A 104 -4.20 -0.18 -5.45
C GLY A 104 -2.70 -0.41 -5.30
N TYR A 105 -2.00 0.54 -4.70
CA TYR A 105 -0.55 0.54 -4.66
C TYR A 105 -0.03 0.75 -3.25
N THR A 106 1.03 0.01 -2.91
CA THR A 106 1.89 0.35 -1.77
C THR A 106 3.10 1.07 -2.35
N ILE A 107 3.34 2.29 -1.89
CA ILE A 107 4.49 3.10 -2.30
C ILE A 107 5.48 3.11 -1.14
N GLU A 108 6.56 2.35 -1.26
CA GLU A 108 7.66 2.31 -0.29
C GLU A 108 8.69 3.39 -0.63
N VAL A 109 8.73 4.47 0.15
CA VAL A 109 9.56 5.65 -0.13
C VAL A 109 10.92 5.60 0.56
N GLY A 110 11.92 6.21 -0.05
CA GLY A 110 13.25 6.40 0.53
C GLY A 110 14.03 5.11 0.78
N LEU A 111 15.27 5.26 1.25
CA LEU A 111 16.23 4.16 1.41
C LEU A 111 16.96 4.23 2.76
N GLY A 112 17.34 3.09 3.34
CA GLY A 112 18.18 3.02 4.53
C GLY A 112 17.68 2.04 5.58
N THR A 113 17.42 2.53 6.80
CA THR A 113 16.71 1.79 7.85
C THR A 113 15.71 2.73 8.51
N SER A 114 14.46 2.32 8.66
CA SER A 114 13.45 3.12 9.33
C SER A 114 13.75 3.29 10.84
N PRO A 115 13.51 4.48 11.43
CA PRO A 115 12.95 5.67 10.78
C PRO A 115 13.96 6.35 9.85
N LEU A 116 13.49 6.73 8.65
CA LEU A 116 14.32 7.43 7.68
C LEU A 116 14.69 8.84 8.18
N PRO A 117 15.91 9.33 7.90
CA PRO A 117 16.30 10.68 8.28
C PRO A 117 15.51 11.74 7.50
N LEU A 118 15.12 12.83 8.18
CA LEU A 118 14.37 13.94 7.59
C LEU A 118 15.09 14.60 6.40
N SER A 119 16.41 14.46 6.29
CA SER A 119 17.17 14.93 5.13
C SER A 119 16.76 14.26 3.81
N GLN A 120 16.08 13.12 3.84
CA GLN A 120 15.52 12.50 2.64
C GLN A 120 14.18 13.10 2.19
N PHE A 121 13.52 13.91 3.02
CA PHE A 121 12.16 14.39 2.76
C PHE A 121 12.03 15.09 1.41
N ASP A 122 12.92 16.03 1.10
CA ASP A 122 12.86 16.80 -0.15
C ASP A 122 12.98 15.89 -1.39
N LYS A 123 13.90 14.91 -1.34
CA LYS A 123 14.04 13.91 -2.42
C LYS A 123 12.78 13.05 -2.51
N ILE A 124 12.33 12.48 -1.39
CA ILE A 124 11.13 11.64 -1.34
C ILE A 124 9.92 12.37 -1.92
N TYR A 125 9.71 13.62 -1.53
CA TYR A 125 8.61 14.44 -2.03
C TYR A 125 8.73 14.69 -3.53
N SER A 126 9.93 15.08 -4.00
CA SER A 126 10.19 15.30 -5.43
C SER A 126 9.91 14.05 -6.26
N ASP A 127 10.41 12.89 -5.85
CA ASP A 127 10.22 11.62 -6.55
C ASP A 127 8.73 11.20 -6.58
N ASN A 128 7.97 11.53 -5.55
CA ASN A 128 6.56 11.14 -5.45
C ASN A 128 5.58 12.13 -6.06
N LEU A 129 6.03 13.34 -6.42
CA LEU A 129 5.16 14.37 -7.00
C LEU A 129 4.46 13.87 -8.28
N GLY A 130 5.20 13.17 -9.15
CA GLY A 130 4.65 12.59 -10.36
C GLY A 130 3.56 11.55 -10.09
N ILE A 131 3.76 10.69 -9.09
CA ILE A 131 2.78 9.67 -8.68
C ILE A 131 1.48 10.35 -8.20
N LEU A 132 1.60 11.36 -7.33
CA LEU A 132 0.46 12.07 -6.77
C LEU A 132 -0.35 12.81 -7.85
N VAL A 133 0.34 13.48 -8.78
CA VAL A 133 -0.31 14.20 -9.89
C VAL A 133 -1.01 13.22 -10.83
N LEU A 134 -0.31 12.19 -11.31
CA LEU A 134 -0.90 11.19 -12.21
C LEU A 134 -2.07 10.45 -11.55
N GLY A 135 -1.92 10.02 -10.29
CA GLY A 135 -2.96 9.32 -9.55
C GLY A 135 -4.25 10.14 -9.33
N SER A 136 -4.17 11.47 -9.44
CA SER A 136 -5.35 12.34 -9.32
C SER A 136 -6.17 12.47 -10.60
N ILE A 137 -5.60 12.16 -11.76
CA ILE A 137 -6.21 12.36 -13.08
C ILE A 137 -6.48 11.06 -13.86
N ILE A 138 -5.90 9.95 -13.43
CA ILE A 138 -6.14 8.61 -14.00
C ILE A 138 -7.52 8.11 -13.59
#